data_AF-A0A840NGK4-F1
#
_entry.id   AF-A0A840NGK4-F1
#
_cell.length_a   1.000
_cell.length_b   1.000
_cell.length_c   1.000
_cell.angle_alpha   90.00
_cell.angle_beta   90.00
_cell.angle_gamma   90.00
#
_symmetry.space_group_name_H-M   'P 1'
#
loop_
_entity.id
_entity.type
_entity.pdbx_description
1 polymer ?
#
loop_
_entity_poly.entity_id
_entity_poly.type
_entity_poly.pdbx_seq_one_letter_code
_entity_poly.pdbx_strand_id
1 'polypeptide(L)'
;MLKNVPVQFEGYKVRALEAPTVKMFQNDAGKMETQTDRDGAPLYELSVFLRQHAVEGQRTPKGFEVKVTLETEPQEPLEDAVVELINPRISQWARNGREGVSVRAVGAKLAN
;
A
#
# COMPACT_ATOMS: atom_id res chain seq x y z
N MET A 1 0.21 8.34 -18.60
CA MET A 1 0.61 7.98 -17.23
C MET A 1 0.69 6.47 -17.12
N LEU A 2 1.76 5.95 -16.54
CA LEU A 2 1.98 4.54 -16.28
C LEU A 2 0.91 3.98 -15.31
N LYS A 3 0.35 2.80 -15.54
CA LYS A 3 -0.71 2.21 -14.71
C LYS A 3 -0.44 0.73 -14.46
N ASN A 4 -0.79 0.27 -13.26
CA ASN A 4 -0.80 -1.14 -12.86
C ASN A 4 0.51 -1.90 -13.15
N VAL A 5 1.65 -1.23 -13.04
CA VAL A 5 2.94 -1.88 -13.27
C VAL A 5 3.26 -2.78 -12.09
N PRO A 6 3.48 -4.08 -12.29
CA PRO A 6 3.81 -4.99 -11.22
C PRO A 6 5.14 -4.61 -10.59
N VAL A 7 5.23 -4.76 -9.26
CA VAL A 7 6.46 -4.53 -8.50
C VAL A 7 6.79 -5.76 -7.68
N GLN A 8 8.07 -5.91 -7.35
CA GLN A 8 8.56 -6.97 -6.47
C GLN A 8 9.17 -6.31 -5.23
N PHE A 9 8.83 -6.84 -4.06
CA PHE A 9 9.39 -6.42 -2.78
C PHE A 9 10.34 -7.47 -2.17
N GLU A 10 10.76 -8.46 -2.97
CA GLU A 10 11.81 -9.39 -2.56
C GLU A 10 13.09 -8.63 -2.18
N GLY A 11 13.73 -9.02 -1.07
CA GLY A 11 14.87 -8.30 -0.53
C GLY A 11 14.50 -7.08 0.35
N TYR A 12 13.21 -6.81 0.56
CA TYR A 12 12.72 -5.76 1.45
C TYR A 12 11.82 -6.32 2.54
N LYS A 13 12.03 -5.83 3.76
CA LYS A 13 11.09 -5.98 4.87
C LYS A 13 9.96 -4.97 4.69
N VAL A 14 8.72 -5.48 4.60
CA VAL A 14 7.49 -4.68 4.62
C VAL A 14 6.86 -4.85 6.00
N ARG A 15 6.82 -3.80 6.81
CA ARG A 15 6.18 -3.84 8.13
C ARG A 15 4.92 -2.99 8.12
N ALA A 16 3.78 -3.56 8.44
CA ALA A 16 2.56 -2.79 8.69
C ALA A 16 2.70 -2.00 9.99
N LEU A 17 2.27 -0.74 9.95
CA LEU A 17 2.40 0.20 11.08
C LEU A 17 1.12 0.27 11.92
N GLU A 18 -0.03 0.11 11.28
CA GLU A 18 -1.36 0.24 11.89
C GLU A 18 -2.27 -0.83 11.28
N ALA A 19 -3.39 -1.11 11.94
CA ALA A 19 -4.43 -1.95 11.37
C ALA A 19 -4.94 -1.35 10.03
N PRO A 20 -5.20 -2.17 9.00
CA PRO A 20 -5.78 -1.67 7.77
C PRO A 20 -7.17 -1.07 8.03
N THR A 21 -7.49 0.02 7.34
CA THR A 21 -8.77 0.72 7.48
C THR A 21 -9.49 0.84 6.15
N VAL A 22 -10.82 1.02 6.19
CA VAL A 22 -11.59 1.35 4.98
C VAL A 22 -11.08 2.66 4.41
N LYS A 23 -10.72 2.66 3.13
CA LYS A 23 -10.18 3.83 2.47
C LYS A 23 -11.28 4.84 2.24
N MET A 24 -11.08 6.05 2.74
CA MET A 24 -12.02 7.16 2.57
C MET A 24 -11.45 8.20 1.62
N PHE A 25 -12.31 8.92 0.91
CA PHE A 25 -11.95 10.10 0.15
C PHE A 25 -12.94 11.23 0.42
N GLN A 26 -12.47 12.47 0.28
CA GLN A 26 -13.34 13.63 0.30
C GLN A 26 -13.86 13.89 -1.12
N ASN A 27 -15.18 13.92 -1.30
CA ASN A 27 -15.80 14.24 -2.58
C ASN A 27 -15.83 15.77 -2.83
N ASP A 28 -16.32 16.18 -4.00
CA ASP A 28 -16.34 17.59 -4.41
C ASP A 28 -17.26 18.46 -3.54
N ALA A 29 -18.23 17.86 -2.85
CA ALA A 29 -19.11 18.52 -1.88
C ALA A 29 -18.46 18.62 -0.47
N GLY A 30 -17.24 18.13 -0.30
CA GLY A 30 -16.52 18.15 0.96
C GLY A 30 -16.89 17.04 1.94
N LYS A 31 -17.69 16.05 1.53
CA LYS A 31 -18.11 14.93 2.38
C LYS A 31 -17.12 13.77 2.27
N MET A 32 -16.85 13.11 3.40
CA MET A 32 -16.08 11.86 3.43
C MET A 32 -16.95 10.69 2.96
N GLU A 33 -16.45 9.95 1.97
CA GLU A 33 -17.11 8.78 1.40
C GLU A 33 -16.13 7.62 1.29
N THR A 34 -16.65 6.39 1.40
CA THR A 34 -15.87 5.18 1.18
C THR A 34 -15.44 5.11 -0.27
N GLN A 35 -14.15 4.90 -0.48
CA GLN A 35 -13.63 4.66 -1.81
C GLN A 35 -13.90 3.22 -2.20
N THR A 36 -14.57 3.02 -3.34
CA THR A 36 -14.87 1.70 -3.89
C THR A 36 -14.10 1.42 -5.16
N ASP A 37 -14.06 0.15 -5.55
CA ASP A 37 -13.69 -0.25 -6.90
C ASP A 37 -14.84 0.00 -7.91
N ARG A 38 -14.71 -0.58 -9.11
CA ARG A 38 -15.69 -0.42 -10.20
C ARG A 38 -17.00 -1.19 -9.96
N ASP A 39 -16.94 -2.24 -9.16
CA ASP A 39 -18.08 -3.10 -8.84
C ASP A 39 -18.78 -2.67 -7.55
N GLY A 40 -18.25 -1.61 -6.89
CA GLY A 40 -18.80 -1.04 -5.67
C GLY A 40 -18.25 -1.67 -4.39
N ALA A 41 -17.26 -2.56 -4.48
CA ALA A 41 -16.63 -3.15 -3.30
C ALA A 41 -15.71 -2.12 -2.62
N PRO A 42 -15.67 -2.06 -1.28
CA PRO A 42 -14.83 -1.11 -0.56
C PRO A 42 -13.35 -1.42 -0.76
N LEU A 43 -12.54 -0.36 -0.88
CA LEU A 43 -11.09 -0.44 -0.85
C LEU A 43 -10.59 -0.18 0.58
N TYR A 44 -9.41 -0.69 0.87
CA TYR A 44 -8.76 -0.52 2.18
C TYR A 44 -7.41 0.17 2.03
N GLU A 45 -6.92 0.78 3.09
CA GLU A 45 -5.61 1.40 3.16
C GLU A 45 -4.78 0.78 4.28
N LEU A 46 -3.52 0.47 3.98
CA LEU A 46 -2.54 -0.05 4.92
C LEU A 46 -1.27 0.81 4.86
N SER A 47 -0.90 1.41 5.99
CA SER A 47 0.39 2.10 6.16
C SER A 47 1.48 1.07 6.40
N VAL A 48 2.51 1.06 5.55
CA VAL A 48 3.66 0.16 5.67
C VAL A 48 4.97 0.93 5.71
N PHE A 49 5.93 0.43 6.47
CA PHE A 49 7.32 0.84 6.42
C PHE A 49 8.14 -0.16 5.61
N LEU A 50 8.69 0.32 4.49
CA LEU A 50 9.54 -0.44 3.59
C LEU A 50 11.00 -0.19 3.94
N ARG A 51 11.76 -1.26 4.16
CA ARG A 51 13.20 -1.19 4.41
C ARG A 51 13.92 -2.35 3.73
N GLN A 52 15.03 -2.06 3.05
CA GLN A 52 15.88 -3.11 2.47
C GLN A 52 16.44 -4.02 3.59
N HIS A 53 16.54 -5.31 3.33
CA HIS A 53 17.25 -6.23 4.23
C HIS A 53 18.73 -5.84 4.35
N ALA A 54 19.32 -6.12 5.51
CA ALA A 54 20.75 -5.91 5.68
C ALA A 54 21.52 -6.92 4.82
N VAL A 55 22.54 -6.42 4.12
CA VAL A 55 23.52 -7.23 3.39
C VAL A 55 24.85 -7.06 4.11
N GLU A 56 25.56 -8.16 4.35
CA GLU A 56 26.83 -8.13 5.05
C GLU A 56 27.83 -7.17 4.39
N GLY A 57 28.54 -6.38 5.21
CA GLY A 57 29.51 -5.39 4.74
C GLY A 57 28.89 -4.14 4.08
N GLN A 58 27.56 -4.02 4.02
CA GLN A 58 26.88 -2.87 3.42
C GLN A 58 26.03 -2.10 4.43
N ARG A 59 26.06 -0.77 4.33
CA ARG A 59 25.15 0.09 5.10
C ARG A 59 23.76 0.01 4.50
N THR A 60 22.78 -0.42 5.30
CA THR A 60 21.37 -0.42 4.87
C THR A 60 20.87 1.01 4.64
N PRO A 61 20.24 1.31 3.48
CA PRO A 61 19.57 2.59 3.27
C PRO A 61 18.46 2.84 4.28
N LYS A 62 18.10 4.12 4.45
CA LYS A 62 16.94 4.49 5.29
C LYS A 62 15.67 3.95 4.63
N GLY A 63 14.82 3.31 5.42
CA GLY A 63 13.48 2.93 4.98
C GLY A 63 12.55 4.13 4.86
N PHE A 64 11.36 3.88 4.32
CA PHE A 64 10.34 4.92 4.13
C PHE A 64 8.94 4.34 4.33
N GLU A 65 8.02 5.22 4.71
CA GLU A 65 6.61 4.89 4.87
C GLU A 65 5.86 5.08 3.55
N VAL A 66 4.95 4.15 3.26
CA VAL A 66 4.04 4.17 2.11
C VAL A 66 2.66 3.73 2.54
N LYS A 67 1.64 4.40 2.01
CA LYS A 67 0.26 3.94 2.06
C LYS A 67 -0.05 3.05 0.86
N VAL A 68 -0.44 1.81 1.14
CA VAL A 68 -0.85 0.82 0.14
C VAL A 68 -2.37 0.75 0.12
N THR A 69 -2.97 0.82 -1.07
CA THR A 69 -4.39 0.51 -1.24
C THR A 69 -4.56 -1.01 -1.41
N LEU A 70 -5.44 -1.64 -0.63
CA LEU A 70 -5.80 -3.06 -0.78
C LEU A 70 -7.16 -3.17 -1.46
N GLU A 71 -7.29 -4.13 -2.38
CA GLU A 71 -8.52 -4.38 -3.14
C GLU A 71 -9.48 -5.33 -2.41
N THR A 72 -8.97 -6.15 -1.50
CA THR A 72 -9.75 -7.07 -0.69
C THR A 72 -9.67 -6.72 0.78
N GLU A 73 -10.72 -7.07 1.53
CA GLU A 73 -10.72 -6.98 2.98
C GLU A 73 -9.58 -7.81 3.58
N PRO A 74 -8.73 -7.20 4.43
CA PRO A 74 -7.69 -7.95 5.13
C PRO A 74 -8.32 -8.97 6.08
N GLN A 75 -7.83 -10.21 6.02
CA GLN A 75 -8.37 -11.33 6.79
C GLN A 75 -7.56 -11.64 8.07
N GLU A 76 -6.41 -10.98 8.23
CA GLU A 76 -5.44 -11.25 9.29
C GLU A 76 -5.17 -9.97 10.11
N PRO A 77 -4.77 -10.09 11.39
CA PRO A 77 -4.36 -8.95 12.20
C PRO A 77 -2.98 -8.47 11.75
N LEU A 78 -2.94 -7.56 10.79
CA LEU A 78 -1.71 -7.09 10.18
C LEU A 78 -0.96 -6.04 11.00
N GLU A 79 -1.59 -5.44 12.01
CA GLU A 79 -0.99 -4.37 12.82
C GLU A 79 0.35 -4.79 13.44
N ASP A 80 1.35 -3.90 13.37
CA ASP A 80 2.73 -4.11 13.84
C ASP A 80 3.47 -5.33 13.26
N ALA A 81 2.89 -6.01 12.27
CA ALA A 81 3.42 -7.26 11.72
C ALA A 81 4.28 -7.07 10.47
N VAL A 82 5.12 -8.07 10.17
CA VAL A 82 5.78 -8.17 8.88
C VAL A 82 4.81 -8.83 7.90
N VAL A 83 4.64 -8.22 6.74
CA VAL A 83 3.60 -8.62 5.78
C VAL A 83 4.18 -8.85 4.39
N GLU A 84 3.49 -9.66 3.61
CA GLU A 84 3.67 -9.79 2.17
C GLU A 84 2.50 -9.15 1.44
N LEU A 85 2.79 -8.29 0.46
CA LEU A 85 1.78 -7.71 -0.42
C LEU A 85 1.48 -8.67 -1.57
N ILE A 86 0.19 -8.94 -1.81
CA ILE A 86 -0.26 -9.88 -2.85
C ILE A 86 -0.45 -9.11 -4.15
N ASN A 87 0.29 -9.49 -5.20
CA ASN A 87 0.25 -8.86 -6.52
C ASN A 87 0.39 -7.32 -6.48
N PRO A 88 1.44 -6.76 -5.85
CA PRO A 88 1.58 -5.33 -5.72
C PRO A 88 1.87 -4.65 -7.05
N ARG A 89 1.33 -3.47 -7.23
CA ARG A 89 1.38 -2.67 -8.45
C ARG A 89 1.57 -1.20 -8.13
N ILE A 90 2.26 -0.49 -9.01
CA ILE A 90 2.36 0.96 -8.98
C ILE A 90 1.59 1.61 -10.13
N SER A 91 1.09 2.80 -9.88
CA SER A 91 0.49 3.65 -10.90
C SER A 91 0.93 5.10 -10.73
N GLN A 92 1.26 5.75 -11.84
CA GLN A 92 1.40 7.20 -11.86
C GLN A 92 0.02 7.85 -11.77
N TRP A 93 -0.04 8.97 -11.07
CA TRP A 93 -1.21 9.84 -11.01
C TRP A 93 -0.78 11.29 -11.13
N ALA A 94 -1.66 12.10 -11.70
CA ALA A 94 -1.54 13.55 -11.74
C ALA A 94 -2.92 14.14 -11.39
N ARG A 95 -2.97 15.04 -10.41
CA ARG A 95 -4.19 15.72 -9.96
C ARG A 95 -3.84 17.08 -9.38
N ASN A 96 -4.59 18.12 -9.77
CA ASN A 96 -4.44 19.48 -9.25
C ASN A 96 -2.99 20.01 -9.31
N GLY A 97 -2.31 19.80 -10.43
CA GLY A 97 -0.91 20.23 -10.63
C GLY A 97 0.13 19.44 -9.84
N ARG A 98 -0.28 18.38 -9.11
CA ARG A 98 0.61 17.44 -8.44
C ARG A 98 0.70 16.15 -9.22
N GLU A 99 1.85 15.51 -9.16
CA GLU A 99 2.08 14.18 -9.71
C GLU A 99 2.73 13.27 -8.66
N GLY A 100 2.55 11.96 -8.82
CA GLY A 100 3.13 10.99 -7.91
C GLY A 100 2.89 9.56 -8.34
N VAL A 101 3.33 8.64 -7.48
CA VAL A 101 3.12 7.20 -7.63
C VAL A 101 2.27 6.71 -6.47
N SER A 102 1.25 5.91 -6.79
CA SER A 102 0.47 5.17 -5.79
C SER A 102 0.83 3.70 -5.82
N VAL A 103 0.73 3.05 -4.66
CA VAL A 103 0.93 1.60 -4.51
C VAL A 103 -0.42 0.95 -4.23
N ARG A 104 -0.70 -0.15 -4.93
CA ARG A 104 -1.88 -0.99 -4.72
C ARG A 104 -1.48 -2.45 -4.64
N ALA A 105 -2.18 -3.25 -3.85
CA ALA A 105 -2.08 -4.70 -3.82
C ALA A 105 -3.48 -5.31 -3.86
N VAL A 106 -3.59 -6.57 -4.27
CA VAL A 106 -4.85 -7.31 -4.17
C VAL A 106 -5.21 -7.45 -2.69
N GLY A 107 -4.25 -7.89 -1.88
CA GLY A 107 -4.37 -8.01 -0.44
C GLY A 107 -3.01 -8.01 0.24
N ALA A 108 -3.00 -8.30 1.53
CA ALA A 108 -1.80 -8.49 2.33
C ALA A 108 -2.03 -9.64 3.32
N LYS A 109 -0.95 -10.34 3.65
CA LYS A 109 -0.93 -11.45 4.62
C LYS A 109 0.32 -11.36 5.49
N LEU A 110 0.35 -12.06 6.61
CA LEU A 110 1.57 -12.21 7.41
C LEU A 110 2.68 -12.84 6.56
N ALA A 111 3.90 -12.30 6.71
CA ALA A 111 5.09 -12.89 6.12
C ALA A 111 5.48 -14.15 6.91
N ASN A 112 5.87 -15.21 6.21
CA ASN A 112 6.34 -16.46 6.81
C ASN A 112 7.77 -16.34 7.35
#